data_AF-A0A560J923-F1
#
_entry.id   AF-A0A560J923-F1
#
_cell.length_a   1.000
_cell.length_b   1.000
_cell.length_c   1.000
_cell.angle_alpha   90.00
_cell.angle_beta   90.00
_cell.angle_gamma   90.00
#
_symmetry.space_group_name_H-M   'P 1'
#
loop_
_entity.id
_entity.type
_entity.pdbx_description
1 polymer ?
#
loop_
_entity_poly.entity_id
_entity_poly.type
_entity_poly.pdbx_seq_one_letter_code
_entity_poly.pdbx_strand_id
1 'polypeptide(L)'
;MKKGGPNGGRPFCFGDWGAIRCWVYDGGNLAVQMSGGDNWFSEAQLQARRPVWNALSWMYLDTEVSEDRDWRIRVLSASPYSIDELDTIHRDEVRPVCLPNLFDVAGVWEGFNADWLEQAIRNHKRGGENWPASLMARVHRSKAAFKEEPEWMATRQGIIALRAQASEPA
;
A
#
# COMPACT_ATOMS: atom_id res chain seq x y z
N MET A 1 12.79 -12.19 49.88
CA MET A 1 12.65 -10.81 49.34
C MET A 1 13.71 -10.59 48.26
N LYS A 2 13.27 -10.56 46.99
CA LYS A 2 13.75 -9.74 45.84
C LYS A 2 13.44 -10.48 44.53
N LYS A 3 12.78 -9.74 43.63
CA LYS A 3 12.19 -10.12 42.35
C LYS A 3 13.26 -10.22 41.24
N GLY A 4 12.96 -10.92 40.13
CA GLY A 4 13.54 -10.55 38.82
C GLY A 4 13.50 -11.61 37.72
N GLY A 5 12.62 -11.40 36.73
CA GLY A 5 12.92 -11.57 35.29
C GLY A 5 12.52 -12.88 34.59
N PRO A 6 11.61 -12.86 33.59
CA PRO A 6 11.32 -14.01 32.74
C PRO A 6 12.33 -14.12 31.58
N ASN A 7 12.49 -15.37 31.14
CA ASN A 7 13.41 -15.90 30.13
C ASN A 7 13.58 -15.04 28.86
N GLY A 8 14.83 -14.73 28.53
CA GLY A 8 15.25 -14.18 27.25
C GLY A 8 15.13 -15.22 26.12
N GLY A 9 14.15 -15.03 25.24
CA GLY A 9 14.17 -15.59 23.89
C GLY A 9 15.20 -14.82 23.07
N ARG A 10 16.14 -15.55 22.45
CA ARG A 10 17.18 -14.97 21.59
C ARG A 10 16.56 -14.49 20.27
N PRO A 11 16.87 -13.28 19.77
CA PRO A 11 16.54 -12.93 18.41
C PRO A 11 17.47 -13.66 17.43
N PHE A 12 16.89 -14.20 16.36
CA PHE A 12 17.62 -14.70 15.19
C PHE A 12 18.31 -13.51 14.51
N CYS A 13 19.62 -13.60 14.30
CA CYS A 13 20.41 -12.62 13.55
C CYS A 13 20.72 -13.19 12.16
N PHE A 14 20.38 -12.46 11.10
CA PHE A 14 21.01 -12.60 9.79
C PHE A 14 21.55 -11.24 9.36
N GLY A 15 22.85 -11.21 9.04
CA GLY A 15 23.43 -10.31 8.04
C GLY A 15 23.72 -8.88 8.48
N ASP A 16 25.00 -8.60 8.64
CA ASP A 16 25.63 -7.30 8.81
C ASP A 16 25.46 -6.42 7.55
N TRP A 17 24.72 -5.30 7.64
CA TRP A 17 24.60 -4.31 6.56
C TRP A 17 24.64 -2.87 7.11
N GLY A 18 25.64 -2.13 6.67
CA GLY A 18 25.92 -0.77 7.10
C GLY A 18 24.87 0.26 6.65
N ALA A 19 24.53 1.13 7.60
CA ALA A 19 24.13 2.52 7.40
C ALA A 19 22.91 2.80 6.47
N ILE A 20 21.78 2.15 6.71
CA ILE A 20 20.46 2.72 6.42
C ILE A 20 19.58 2.45 7.65
N ARG A 21 18.97 3.50 8.20
CA ARG A 21 18.17 3.49 9.43
C ARG A 21 17.35 2.19 9.59
N CYS A 22 17.69 1.40 10.61
CA CYS A 22 16.85 0.33 11.11
C CYS A 22 15.46 0.88 11.46
N TRP A 23 14.41 0.30 10.88
CA TRP A 23 13.09 0.35 11.48
C TRP A 23 13.08 -0.61 12.67
N VAL A 24 13.28 -0.08 13.87
CA VAL A 24 12.99 -0.82 15.10
C VAL A 24 11.49 -0.69 15.35
N TYR A 25 10.75 -1.78 15.13
CA TYR A 25 9.43 -1.97 15.74
C TYR A 25 9.67 -2.13 17.25
N ASP A 26 9.57 -1.03 18.01
CA ASP A 26 9.60 -1.09 19.47
C ASP A 26 8.18 -1.35 19.97
N GLY A 27 7.96 -2.58 20.41
CA GLY A 27 6.70 -3.01 20.99
C GLY A 27 6.39 -2.20 22.25
N GLY A 28 5.35 -1.39 22.17
CA GLY A 28 4.63 -0.90 23.34
C GLY A 28 4.83 0.57 23.68
N ASN A 29 4.05 1.44 23.03
CA ASN A 29 3.24 2.44 23.72
C ASN A 29 2.22 3.06 22.75
N LEU A 30 1.05 2.43 22.62
CA LEU A 30 -0.12 3.02 21.96
C LEU A 30 -0.79 4.00 22.93
N ALA A 31 -0.18 5.17 23.12
CA ALA A 31 -0.84 6.31 23.75
C ALA A 31 -0.24 7.62 23.25
N VAL A 32 -0.19 7.82 21.94
CA VAL A 32 -0.29 9.17 21.42
C VAL A 32 -1.78 9.48 21.32
N GLN A 33 -2.32 10.22 22.30
CA GLN A 33 -3.59 10.91 22.14
C GLN A 33 -3.45 11.90 20.97
N MET A 34 -3.71 11.44 19.74
CA MET A 34 -3.87 12.30 18.57
C MET A 34 -5.27 12.91 18.61
N SER A 35 -5.45 13.92 19.46
CA SER A 35 -6.59 14.84 19.38
C SER A 35 -6.40 15.79 18.19
N GLY A 36 -6.58 15.25 17.00
CA GLY A 36 -6.60 15.98 15.74
C GLY A 36 -7.10 15.01 14.69
N GLY A 37 -8.42 14.91 14.54
CA GLY A 37 -9.04 13.94 13.65
C GLY A 37 -8.48 14.10 12.24
N ASP A 38 -7.88 13.05 11.70
CA ASP A 38 -7.50 12.98 10.29
C ASP A 38 -8.77 13.17 9.46
N ASN A 39 -8.98 14.38 8.92
CA ASN A 39 -10.19 14.75 8.18
C ASN A 39 -10.19 14.25 6.73
N TRP A 40 -9.16 13.49 6.33
CA TRP A 40 -8.98 13.06 4.94
C TRP A 40 -9.85 11.87 4.55
N PHE A 41 -10.16 10.98 5.50
CA PHE A 41 -11.04 9.85 5.30
C PHE A 41 -11.95 9.67 6.52
N SER A 42 -13.25 9.53 6.28
CA SER A 42 -14.18 9.02 7.28
C SER A 42 -13.97 7.52 7.53
N GLU A 43 -14.45 6.99 8.65
CA GLU A 43 -14.34 5.55 8.94
C GLU A 43 -15.01 4.70 7.85
N ALA A 44 -16.17 5.11 7.35
CA ALA A 44 -16.85 4.41 6.25
C ALA A 44 -15.98 4.39 4.97
N GLN A 45 -15.28 5.49 4.67
CA GLN A 45 -14.32 5.53 3.56
C GLN A 45 -13.12 4.61 3.83
N LEU A 46 -12.57 4.58 5.04
CA LEU A 46 -11.47 3.67 5.38
C LEU A 46 -11.87 2.21 5.22
N GLN A 47 -13.07 1.82 5.66
CA GLN A 47 -13.60 0.46 5.48
C GLN A 47 -13.69 0.07 4.01
N ALA A 48 -14.12 0.98 3.13
CA ALA A 48 -14.18 0.75 1.69
C ALA A 48 -12.79 0.80 1.01
N ARG A 49 -11.86 1.62 1.52
CA ARG A 49 -10.53 1.84 0.93
C ARG A 49 -9.53 0.75 1.26
N ARG A 50 -9.53 0.21 2.49
CA ARG A 50 -8.59 -0.84 2.94
C ARG A 50 -8.49 -2.04 1.97
N PRO A 51 -9.57 -2.70 1.55
CA PRO A 51 -9.47 -3.83 0.62
C PRO A 51 -8.95 -3.41 -0.77
N VAL A 52 -9.30 -2.20 -1.21
CA VAL A 52 -8.86 -1.64 -2.50
C VAL A 52 -7.38 -1.29 -2.47
N TRP A 53 -6.92 -0.63 -1.41
CA TRP A 53 -5.50 -0.33 -1.21
C TRP A 53 -4.67 -1.60 -1.14
N ASN A 54 -5.13 -2.60 -0.38
CA ASN A 54 -4.47 -3.90 -0.34
C ASN A 54 -4.36 -4.47 -1.76
N ALA A 55 -5.49 -4.69 -2.44
CA ALA A 55 -5.49 -5.26 -3.79
C ALA A 55 -4.58 -4.51 -4.78
N LEU A 56 -4.60 -3.18 -4.78
CA LEU A 56 -3.72 -2.39 -5.66
C LEU A 56 -2.25 -2.47 -5.26
N SER A 57 -1.93 -2.61 -3.97
CA SER A 57 -0.54 -2.70 -3.48
C SER A 57 0.16 -3.97 -3.95
N TRP A 58 -0.57 -5.06 -4.21
CA TRP A 58 -0.02 -6.31 -4.78
C TRP A 58 0.62 -6.12 -6.15
N MET A 59 0.32 -5.02 -6.88
CA MET A 59 1.01 -4.70 -8.13
C MET A 59 2.46 -4.20 -7.95
N TYR A 60 2.87 -3.98 -6.70
CA TYR A 60 4.18 -3.43 -6.35
C TYR A 60 5.04 -4.39 -5.55
N LEU A 61 4.66 -5.67 -5.45
CA LEU A 61 5.48 -6.71 -4.84
C LEU A 61 6.54 -7.18 -5.83
N ASP A 62 7.68 -7.63 -5.30
CA ASP A 62 8.76 -8.22 -6.09
C ASP A 62 8.45 -9.70 -6.41
N THR A 63 7.27 -9.94 -6.99
CA THR A 63 6.73 -11.26 -7.35
C THR A 63 6.06 -11.21 -8.72
N GLU A 64 5.70 -12.38 -9.27
CA GLU A 64 4.97 -12.43 -10.53
C GLU A 64 3.54 -11.88 -10.33
N VAL A 65 3.36 -10.59 -10.63
CA VAL A 65 2.12 -9.85 -10.41
C VAL A 65 0.89 -10.47 -11.10
N SER A 66 1.11 -11.31 -12.12
CA SER A 66 0.05 -11.95 -12.90
C SER A 66 -0.78 -12.97 -12.10
N GLU A 67 -0.18 -13.63 -11.11
CA GLU A 67 -0.81 -14.71 -10.33
C GLU A 67 -2.00 -14.20 -9.49
N ASP A 68 -1.85 -13.01 -8.90
CA ASP A 68 -2.87 -12.42 -8.03
C ASP A 68 -3.92 -11.59 -8.80
N ARG A 69 -3.84 -11.54 -10.13
CA ARG A 69 -4.70 -10.67 -10.96
C ARG A 69 -6.18 -11.01 -10.80
N ASP A 70 -6.53 -12.29 -10.85
CA ASP A 70 -7.91 -12.73 -10.73
C ASP A 70 -8.51 -12.36 -9.38
N TRP A 71 -7.74 -12.51 -8.30
CA TRP A 71 -8.14 -12.07 -6.96
C TRP A 71 -8.30 -10.55 -6.90
N ARG A 72 -7.33 -9.78 -7.41
CA ARG A 72 -7.43 -8.31 -7.49
C ARG A 72 -8.67 -7.86 -8.25
N ILE A 73 -8.94 -8.44 -9.42
CA ILE A 73 -10.12 -8.11 -10.23
C ILE A 73 -11.40 -8.32 -9.43
N ARG A 74 -11.52 -9.43 -8.69
CA ARG A 74 -12.71 -9.72 -7.87
C ARG A 74 -12.90 -8.69 -6.76
N VAL A 75 -11.82 -8.37 -6.02
CA VAL A 75 -11.87 -7.39 -4.93
C VAL A 75 -12.23 -6.00 -5.46
N LEU A 76 -11.57 -5.55 -6.53
CA LEU A 76 -11.79 -4.23 -7.10
C LEU A 76 -13.17 -4.10 -7.76
N SER A 77 -13.66 -5.17 -8.41
CA SER A 77 -15.00 -5.19 -9.01
C SER A 77 -16.11 -5.06 -7.97
N ALA A 78 -15.94 -5.69 -6.82
CA ALA A 78 -16.90 -5.63 -5.70
C ALA A 78 -16.85 -4.30 -4.92
N SER A 79 -15.83 -3.48 -5.13
CA SER A 79 -15.70 -2.18 -4.47
C SER A 79 -16.76 -1.19 -4.99
N PRO A 80 -17.16 -0.20 -4.17
CA PRO A 80 -18.16 0.81 -4.57
C PRO A 80 -17.60 1.86 -5.55
N TYR A 81 -16.32 1.76 -5.94
CA TYR A 81 -15.66 2.75 -6.78
C TYR A 81 -15.84 2.47 -8.27
N SER A 82 -16.12 3.51 -9.03
CA SER A 82 -16.04 3.49 -10.49
C SER A 82 -14.61 3.19 -10.96
N ILE A 83 -14.46 2.82 -12.23
CA ILE A 83 -13.13 2.55 -12.80
C ILE A 83 -12.22 3.79 -12.72
N ASP A 84 -12.77 4.99 -12.94
CA ASP A 84 -11.99 6.23 -12.90
C ASP A 84 -11.57 6.62 -11.48
N GLU A 85 -12.42 6.31 -10.49
CA GLU A 85 -12.05 6.44 -9.08
C GLU A 85 -10.97 5.44 -8.70
N LEU A 86 -11.05 4.19 -9.16
CA LEU A 86 -10.00 3.19 -8.94
C LEU A 86 -8.67 3.61 -9.56
N ASP A 87 -8.68 4.22 -10.75
CA ASP A 87 -7.47 4.80 -11.35
C ASP A 87 -6.88 5.92 -10.48
N THR A 88 -7.73 6.80 -9.99
CA THR A 88 -7.32 7.89 -9.09
C THR A 88 -6.74 7.34 -7.78
N ILE A 89 -7.36 6.32 -7.19
CA ILE A 89 -6.87 5.63 -5.98
C ILE A 89 -5.50 5.01 -6.25
N HIS A 90 -5.38 4.27 -7.34
CA HIS A 90 -4.15 3.60 -7.72
C HIS A 90 -3.01 4.62 -7.89
N ARG A 91 -3.25 5.66 -8.69
CA ARG A 91 -2.24 6.65 -9.06
C ARG A 91 -1.85 7.59 -7.92
N ASP A 92 -2.81 8.05 -7.12
CA ASP A 92 -2.64 9.16 -6.19
C ASP A 92 -2.61 8.73 -4.71
N GLU A 93 -2.84 7.45 -4.41
CA GLU A 93 -2.84 6.93 -3.04
C GLU A 93 -1.84 5.77 -2.89
N VAL A 94 -2.01 4.72 -3.69
CA VAL A 94 -1.24 3.47 -3.52
C VAL A 94 0.14 3.56 -4.16
N ARG A 95 0.20 3.98 -5.43
CA ARG A 95 1.46 4.02 -6.19
C ARG A 95 2.55 4.86 -5.53
N PRO A 96 2.31 6.10 -5.04
CA PRO A 96 3.37 6.91 -4.46
C PRO A 96 4.02 6.28 -3.22
N VAL A 97 3.26 5.42 -2.52
CA VAL A 97 3.70 4.72 -1.31
C VAL A 97 4.38 3.41 -1.64
N CYS A 98 3.87 2.63 -2.61
CA CYS A 98 4.34 1.28 -2.87
C CYS A 98 5.41 1.19 -3.98
N LEU A 99 5.46 2.15 -4.91
CA LEU A 99 6.42 2.17 -6.02
C LEU A 99 7.89 2.03 -5.59
N PRO A 100 8.37 2.63 -4.48
CA PRO A 100 9.74 2.42 -4.01
C PRO A 100 10.13 0.95 -3.77
N ASN A 101 9.16 0.06 -3.50
CA ASN A 101 9.42 -1.38 -3.28
C ASN A 101 10.04 -2.06 -4.50
N LEU A 102 9.65 -1.65 -5.72
CA LEU A 102 10.18 -2.21 -6.97
C LEU A 102 11.64 -1.84 -7.27
N PHE A 103 12.21 -0.91 -6.50
CA PHE A 103 13.60 -0.48 -6.63
C PHE A 103 14.50 -0.99 -5.49
N ASP A 104 13.92 -1.75 -4.54
CA ASP A 104 14.65 -2.39 -3.46
C ASP A 104 15.18 -3.75 -3.94
N VAL A 105 16.43 -4.06 -3.59
CA VAL A 105 17.12 -5.32 -3.96
C VAL A 105 16.51 -6.51 -3.22
N ALA A 106 15.83 -6.26 -2.09
CA ALA A 106 15.08 -7.26 -1.33
C ALA A 106 13.70 -6.69 -0.94
N GLY A 107 12.92 -6.29 -1.94
CA GLY A 107 11.57 -5.77 -1.76
C GLY A 107 10.63 -6.74 -1.02
N VAL A 108 9.52 -6.20 -0.51
CA VAL A 108 8.45 -7.01 0.07
C VAL A 108 7.83 -7.89 -1.00
N TRP A 109 7.61 -9.16 -0.65
CA TRP A 109 7.20 -10.24 -1.55
C TRP A 109 5.97 -11.01 -1.04
N GLU A 110 5.69 -11.00 0.28
CA GLU A 110 4.52 -11.68 0.88
C GLU A 110 3.29 -10.75 1.07
N GLY A 111 3.35 -9.52 0.56
CA GLY A 111 2.32 -8.50 0.76
C GLY A 111 2.68 -7.47 1.84
N PHE A 112 2.10 -6.28 1.71
CA PHE A 112 2.30 -5.20 2.67
C PHE A 112 1.45 -5.40 3.93
N ASN A 113 1.99 -5.05 5.10
CA ASN A 113 1.19 -5.00 6.33
C ASN A 113 0.07 -3.94 6.19
N ALA A 114 -1.18 -4.33 6.46
CA ALA A 114 -2.35 -3.49 6.23
C ALA A 114 -2.34 -2.20 7.07
N ASP A 115 -1.94 -2.28 8.34
CA ASP A 115 -1.88 -1.11 9.23
C ASP A 115 -0.78 -0.14 8.78
N TRP A 116 0.36 -0.67 8.34
CA TRP A 116 1.43 0.11 7.74
C TRP A 116 0.97 0.81 6.46
N LEU A 117 0.31 0.09 5.55
CA LEU A 117 -0.13 0.61 4.26
C LEU A 117 -1.11 1.77 4.44
N GLU A 118 -2.11 1.60 5.30
CA GLU A 118 -3.05 2.67 5.65
C GLU A 118 -2.32 3.89 6.22
N GLN A 119 -1.44 3.69 7.20
CA GLN A 119 -0.71 4.79 7.83
C GLN A 119 0.18 5.51 6.82
N ALA A 120 0.86 4.79 5.93
CA ALA A 120 1.71 5.36 4.91
C ALA A 120 0.91 6.18 3.89
N ILE A 121 -0.25 5.69 3.44
CA ILE A 121 -1.17 6.44 2.55
C ILE A 121 -1.72 7.69 3.25
N ARG A 122 -2.13 7.58 4.51
CA ARG A 122 -2.59 8.74 5.31
C ARG A 122 -1.47 9.77 5.49
N ASN A 123 -0.25 9.32 5.77
CA ASN A 123 0.93 10.20 5.85
C ASN A 123 1.19 10.90 4.51
N HIS A 124 1.09 10.18 3.40
CA HIS A 124 1.25 10.75 2.06
C HIS A 124 0.20 11.84 1.78
N LYS A 125 -1.07 11.62 2.15
CA LYS A 125 -2.14 12.60 2.00
C LYS A 125 -1.98 13.83 2.89
N ARG A 126 -1.50 13.64 4.13
CA ARG A 126 -1.25 14.74 5.09
C ARG A 126 -0.03 15.57 4.73
N GLY A 127 1.04 14.91 4.28
CA GLY A 127 2.38 15.47 4.17
C GLY A 127 2.71 16.11 2.83
N GLY A 128 1.73 16.77 2.18
CA GLY A 128 1.85 17.34 0.82
C GLY A 128 3.09 18.18 0.51
N GLU A 129 3.94 18.55 1.48
CA GLU A 129 5.15 19.36 1.27
C GLU A 129 6.46 18.88 1.96
N ASN A 130 6.50 17.86 2.83
CA ASN A 130 7.72 17.55 3.62
C ASN A 130 8.23 16.10 3.61
N TRP A 131 7.82 15.28 2.64
CA TRP A 131 8.46 13.99 2.42
C TRP A 131 9.77 14.17 1.62
N PRO A 132 10.89 13.47 1.95
CA PRO A 132 12.13 13.53 1.16
C PRO A 132 11.95 13.16 -0.33
N ALA A 133 10.79 12.62 -0.74
CA ALA A 133 10.47 12.49 -2.16
C ALA A 133 10.22 13.81 -2.88
N SER A 134 10.41 15.00 -2.34
CA SER A 134 10.55 16.17 -3.21
C SER A 134 11.72 16.00 -4.21
N LEU A 135 12.71 15.16 -3.90
CA LEU A 135 13.78 14.76 -4.82
C LEU A 135 13.35 13.65 -5.81
N MET A 136 12.75 12.54 -5.34
CA MET A 136 12.26 11.46 -6.21
C MET A 136 11.03 11.88 -7.05
N ALA A 137 10.08 12.59 -6.47
CA ALA A 137 8.92 13.16 -7.17
C ALA A 137 9.29 14.31 -8.13
N ARG A 138 10.54 14.81 -8.17
CA ARG A 138 11.02 15.69 -9.26
C ARG A 138 11.54 14.90 -10.45
N VAL A 139 12.11 13.71 -10.22
CA VAL A 139 12.50 12.76 -11.27
C VAL A 139 11.25 12.13 -11.92
N HIS A 140 10.22 11.84 -11.13
CA HIS A 140 8.98 11.20 -11.58
C HIS A 140 7.89 12.17 -12.09
N ARG A 141 8.18 13.48 -12.22
CA ARG A 141 7.23 14.51 -12.71
C ARG A 141 7.42 14.90 -14.17
N SER A 142 7.94 14.01 -15.01
CA SER A 142 7.73 14.14 -16.45
C SER A 142 6.50 13.31 -16.82
N LYS A 143 5.39 14.00 -17.11
CA LYS A 143 4.07 13.45 -17.50
C LYS A 143 4.09 12.60 -18.80
N ALA A 144 5.26 12.18 -19.27
CA ALA A 144 5.48 11.42 -20.50
C ALA A 144 6.19 10.07 -20.29
N ALA A 145 6.67 9.74 -19.08
CA ALA A 145 7.44 8.51 -18.83
C ALA A 145 6.70 7.41 -18.03
N PHE A 146 5.56 7.72 -17.40
CA PHE A 146 4.69 6.70 -16.82
C PHE A 146 3.76 6.16 -17.90
N LYS A 147 4.27 5.18 -18.65
CA LYS A 147 3.41 4.28 -19.43
C LYS A 147 2.39 3.69 -18.45
N GLU A 148 1.11 3.65 -18.81
CA GLU A 148 0.15 2.88 -18.03
C GLU A 148 0.71 1.46 -17.86
N GLU A 149 0.92 1.04 -16.61
CA GLU A 149 1.52 -0.25 -16.29
C GLU A 149 0.68 -1.34 -16.99
N PRO A 150 1.27 -2.23 -17.82
CA PRO A 150 0.54 -3.27 -18.55
C PRO A 150 -0.39 -4.07 -17.64
N GLU A 151 0.03 -4.24 -16.39
CA GLU A 151 -0.73 -4.92 -15.36
C GLU A 151 -1.98 -4.15 -14.90
N TRP A 152 -1.88 -2.83 -14.73
CA TRP A 152 -3.05 -2.02 -14.39
C TRP A 152 -4.08 -2.05 -15.51
N MET A 153 -3.62 -2.01 -16.77
CA MET A 153 -4.50 -2.14 -17.93
C MET A 153 -5.21 -3.49 -18.00
N ALA A 154 -4.49 -4.59 -17.78
CA ALA A 154 -5.07 -5.93 -17.74
C ALA A 154 -6.09 -6.06 -16.58
N THR A 155 -5.75 -5.55 -15.40
CA THR A 155 -6.65 -5.52 -14.24
C THR A 155 -7.90 -4.68 -14.54
N ARG A 156 -7.74 -3.49 -15.12
CA ARG A 156 -8.84 -2.58 -15.50
C ARG A 156 -9.81 -3.24 -16.48
N GLN A 157 -9.29 -3.90 -17.51
CA GLN A 157 -10.11 -4.64 -18.48
C GLN A 157 -10.88 -5.78 -17.80
N GLY A 158 -10.23 -6.52 -16.91
CA GLY A 158 -10.87 -7.58 -16.13
C GLY A 158 -12.01 -7.08 -15.25
N ILE A 159 -11.85 -5.93 -14.59
CA ILE A 159 -12.91 -5.32 -13.77
C ILE A 159 -14.12 -4.94 -14.64
N ILE A 160 -13.88 -4.32 -15.79
CA ILE A 160 -14.95 -3.94 -16.73
C ILE A 160 -15.70 -5.18 -17.21
N ALA A 161 -14.98 -6.22 -17.63
CA ALA A 161 -15.58 -7.46 -18.10
C ALA A 161 -16.41 -8.16 -17.01
N LEU A 162 -15.91 -8.20 -15.77
CA LEU A 162 -16.62 -8.84 -14.66
C LEU A 162 -17.90 -8.08 -14.27
N ARG A 163 -17.84 -6.73 -14.24
CA ARG A 163 -19.02 -5.90 -13.96
C ARG A 163 -20.07 -5.96 -15.07
N ALA A 164 -19.65 -6.08 -16.33
CA ALA A 164 -20.56 -6.25 -17.46
C ALA A 164 -21.34 -7.57 -17.36
N GLN A 165 -20.64 -8.69 -17.08
CA GLN A 165 -21.28 -10.01 -16.89
C GLN A 165 -22.30 -10.00 -15.74
N ALA A 166 -22.02 -9.27 -14.66
CA ALA A 166 -22.94 -9.16 -13.53
C ALA A 166 -24.20 -8.32 -13.84
N SER A 167 -24.20 -7.56 -14.93
CA SER A 167 -25.30 -6.67 -15.32
C SER A 167 -26.25 -7.30 -16.35
N GLU A 168 -25.92 -8.46 -16.92
CA GLU A 168 -26.79 -9.16 -17.87
C GLU A 168 -27.93 -9.90 -17.13
N PRO A 169 -29.22 -9.64 -17.46
CA PRO A 169 -30.33 -10.40 -16.91
C PRO A 169 -30.34 -11.82 -17.48
N ALA A 170 -30.44 -12.82 -16.59
CA ALA A 170 -30.58 -14.23 -16.92
C ALA A 170 -31.90 -14.55 -17.66
#